data_AF-A0A535SK93-F1
#
_entry.id   AF-A0A535SK93-F1
#
_cell.length_a   1.000
_cell.length_b   1.000
_cell.length_c   1.000
_cell.angle_alpha   90.00
_cell.angle_beta   90.00
_cell.angle_gamma   90.00
#
_symmetry.space_group_name_H-M   'P 1'
#
loop_
_entity.id
_entity.type
_entity.pdbx_description
1 polymer ?
#
loop_
_entity_poly.entity_id
_entity_poly.type
_entity_poly.pdbx_seq_one_letter_code
_entity_poly.pdbx_strand_id
1 'polypeptide(L)'
;LAAIAGCWDVPAVFVSGDEATCREVTALLGDEVTTAPVKTGLGRFSSRNMAPKDACSLIEMRVAQSLSLRNWPKPYKTTAPVTFKVDLATPDHASDFMGRTGVRFEGPRTVVSTADTFWQAWDQFWYRN
;
A
#
# COMPACT_ATOMS: atom_id res chain seq x y z
N LEU A 1 -0.67 2.78 1.46
CA LEU A 1 -0.28 3.20 2.83
C LEU A 1 1.09 3.86 2.89
N ALA A 2 2.15 3.29 2.29
CA ALA A 2 3.49 3.90 2.33
C ALA A 2 3.54 5.35 1.79
N ALA A 3 2.89 5.63 0.64
CA ALA A 3 2.80 6.99 0.08
C ALA A 3 1.99 7.97 0.93
N ILE A 4 0.99 7.46 1.66
CA ILE A 4 0.23 8.24 2.63
C ILE A 4 1.17 8.61 3.80
N ALA A 5 1.83 7.63 4.42
CA ALA A 5 2.78 7.86 5.51
C ALA A 5 3.92 8.82 5.12
N GLY A 6 4.44 8.71 3.90
CA GLY A 6 5.47 9.59 3.37
C GLY A 6 5.06 11.07 3.24
N CYS A 7 3.76 11.38 3.19
CA CYS A 7 3.28 12.77 3.24
C CYS A 7 3.62 13.45 4.58
N TRP A 8 3.86 12.67 5.64
CA TRP A 8 4.25 13.16 6.97
C TRP A 8 5.66 12.72 7.37
N ASP A 9 6.51 12.38 6.41
CA ASP A 9 7.89 11.94 6.68
C ASP A 9 7.98 10.68 7.56
N VAL A 10 6.93 9.85 7.56
CA VAL A 10 6.89 8.61 8.33
C VAL A 10 7.34 7.43 7.46
N PRO A 11 8.42 6.70 7.82
CA PRO A 11 8.86 5.54 7.08
C PRO A 11 7.97 4.31 7.37
N ALA A 12 7.71 3.51 6.34
CA ALA A 12 7.10 2.19 6.50
C ALA A 12 8.20 1.16 6.74
N VAL A 13 8.41 0.77 8.01
CA VAL A 13 9.59 -0.01 8.44
C VAL A 13 9.36 -1.52 8.48
N PHE A 14 8.11 -1.95 8.40
CA PHE A 14 7.72 -3.35 8.54
C PHE A 14 6.49 -3.70 7.68
N VAL A 15 6.49 -4.90 7.12
CA VAL A 15 5.29 -5.52 6.53
C VAL A 15 5.23 -7.01 6.88
N SER A 16 4.01 -7.51 7.06
CA SER A 16 3.71 -8.95 7.10
C SER A 16 2.65 -9.29 6.07
N GLY A 17 2.71 -10.50 5.52
CA GLY A 17 1.80 -10.94 4.47
C GLY A 17 2.24 -12.26 3.87
N ASP A 18 1.89 -12.49 2.61
CA ASP A 18 2.49 -13.59 1.86
C ASP A 18 3.87 -13.20 1.29
N GLU A 19 4.56 -14.18 0.73
CA GLU A 19 5.85 -13.97 0.06
C GLU A 19 5.77 -12.93 -1.08
N ALA A 20 4.64 -12.87 -1.81
CA ALA A 20 4.45 -11.87 -2.87
C ALA A 20 4.38 -10.45 -2.31
N THR A 21 3.54 -10.22 -1.30
CA THR A 21 3.44 -8.93 -0.60
C THR A 21 4.80 -8.48 -0.08
N CYS A 22 5.55 -9.39 0.57
CA CYS A 22 6.87 -9.05 1.11
C CYS A 22 7.85 -8.66 0.01
N ARG A 23 7.88 -9.40 -1.10
CA ARG A 23 8.73 -9.10 -2.26
C ARG A 23 8.37 -7.77 -2.91
N GLU A 24 7.08 -7.49 -3.12
CA GLU A 24 6.60 -6.25 -3.72
C GLU A 24 6.96 -5.03 -2.86
N VAL A 25 6.82 -5.14 -1.54
CA VAL A 25 7.18 -4.07 -0.61
C VAL A 25 8.69 -3.85 -0.58
N THR A 26 9.51 -4.90 -0.53
CA THR A 26 10.97 -4.77 -0.62
C THR A 26 11.39 -4.13 -1.94
N ALA A 27 10.81 -4.55 -3.08
CA ALA A 27 11.09 -3.95 -4.39
C ALA A 27 10.72 -2.46 -4.46
N LEU A 28 9.68 -2.03 -3.74
CA LEU A 28 9.22 -0.65 -3.72
C LEU A 28 10.00 0.24 -2.74
N LEU A 29 10.29 -0.28 -1.54
CA LEU A 29 10.79 0.51 -0.40
C LEU A 29 12.29 0.31 -0.10
N GLY A 30 12.92 -0.71 -0.68
CA GLY A 30 14.31 -1.08 -0.43
C GLY A 30 14.46 -2.22 0.57
N ASP A 31 15.68 -2.74 0.68
CA ASP A 31 16.03 -3.89 1.53
C ASP A 31 16.03 -3.55 3.03
N GLU A 32 15.97 -2.27 3.39
CA GLU A 32 15.86 -1.81 4.78
C GLU A 32 14.48 -2.09 5.40
N VAL A 33 13.45 -2.35 4.57
CA VAL A 33 12.13 -2.74 5.09
C VAL A 33 12.18 -4.16 5.65
N THR A 34 11.83 -4.32 6.93
CA THR A 34 11.78 -5.65 7.53
C THR A 34 10.49 -6.36 7.11
N THR A 35 10.61 -7.61 6.64
CA THR A 35 9.46 -8.40 6.18
C THR A 35 9.23 -9.65 7.03
N ALA A 36 7.96 -10.06 7.13
CA ALA A 36 7.53 -11.32 7.74
C ALA A 36 6.57 -12.07 6.80
N PRO A 37 7.10 -12.90 5.88
CA PRO A 37 6.27 -13.74 5.02
C PRO A 37 5.70 -14.92 5.83
N VAL A 38 4.41 -14.88 6.13
CA VAL A 38 3.73 -15.90 6.95
C VAL A 38 2.98 -16.97 6.14
N LYS A 39 2.94 -16.81 4.81
CA LYS A 39 2.34 -17.78 3.89
C LYS A 39 2.94 -17.70 2.49
N THR A 40 2.87 -18.82 1.78
CA THR A 40 3.22 -18.94 0.35
C THR A 40 1.93 -19.05 -0.46
N GLY A 41 1.69 -18.13 -1.41
CA GLY A 41 0.56 -18.25 -2.35
C GLY A 41 0.76 -19.42 -3.32
N LEU A 42 -0.27 -20.24 -3.52
CA LEU A 42 -0.28 -21.35 -4.50
C LEU A 42 -1.21 -21.06 -5.69
N GLY A 43 -2.11 -20.09 -5.54
CA GLY A 43 -3.05 -19.63 -6.54
C GLY A 43 -3.86 -18.47 -5.97
N ARG A 44 -4.82 -17.95 -6.75
CA ARG A 44 -5.65 -16.80 -6.33
C ARG A 44 -6.40 -17.03 -5.01
N PHE A 45 -6.82 -18.27 -4.76
CA PHE A 45 -7.63 -18.64 -3.60
C PHE A 45 -7.02 -19.76 -2.76
N SER A 46 -5.73 -20.06 -2.93
CA SER A 46 -5.05 -21.13 -2.21
C SER A 46 -3.65 -20.70 -1.76
N SER A 47 -3.25 -21.16 -0.58
CA SER A 47 -1.95 -20.85 0.01
C SER A 47 -1.52 -21.95 0.96
N ARG A 48 -0.20 -22.07 1.16
CA ARG A 48 0.40 -22.81 2.26
C ARG A 48 0.71 -21.82 3.38
N ASN A 49 0.03 -21.95 4.51
CA ASN A 49 0.17 -21.05 5.65
C ASN A 49 1.10 -21.66 6.70
N MET A 50 1.80 -20.81 7.46
CA MET A 50 2.37 -21.21 8.74
C MET A 50 1.27 -21.56 9.74
N ALA A 51 1.59 -22.36 10.76
CA ALA A 51 0.67 -22.52 11.88
C ALA A 51 0.46 -21.15 12.57
N PRO A 52 -0.74 -20.84 13.10
CA PRO A 52 -1.03 -19.51 13.66
C PRO A 52 -0.03 -19.05 14.71
N LYS A 53 0.41 -19.96 15.59
CA LYS A 53 1.41 -19.66 16.63
C LYS A 53 2.75 -19.24 16.03
N ASP A 54 3.22 -19.95 15.01
CA ASP A 54 4.50 -19.67 14.36
C ASP A 54 4.46 -18.36 13.57
N ALA A 55 3.33 -18.06 12.93
CA ALA A 55 3.11 -16.78 12.25
C ALA A 55 3.17 -15.59 13.23
N CYS A 56 2.47 -15.69 14.37
CA CYS A 56 2.53 -14.65 15.41
C CYS A 56 3.95 -14.47 15.95
N SER A 57 4.64 -15.57 16.28
CA SER A 57 6.03 -15.51 16.76
C SER A 57 6.98 -14.89 15.74
N LEU A 58 6.81 -15.20 14.45
CA LEU A 58 7.60 -14.57 13.38
C LEU A 58 7.33 -13.06 13.29
N ILE A 59 6.06 -12.64 13.32
CA ILE A 59 5.67 -11.23 13.25
C ILE A 59 6.27 -10.46 14.44
N GLU A 60 6.08 -10.94 15.67
CA GLU A 60 6.59 -10.31 16.88
C GLU A 60 8.11 -10.13 16.84
N MET A 61 8.84 -11.20 16.50
CA MET A 61 10.29 -11.17 16.37
C MET A 61 10.74 -10.15 15.32
N ARG A 62 10.10 -10.12 14.15
CA ARG A 62 10.49 -9.24 13.03
C ARG A 62 10.14 -7.78 13.30
N VAL A 63 9.02 -7.51 13.97
CA VAL A 63 8.68 -6.16 14.46
C VAL A 63 9.71 -5.70 15.49
N ALA A 64 10.06 -6.54 16.47
CA ALA A 64 11.08 -6.20 17.46
C ALA A 64 12.44 -5.91 16.79
N GLN A 65 12.83 -6.74 15.81
CA GLN A 65 14.04 -6.53 15.01
C GLN A 65 14.02 -5.19 14.27
N SER A 66 12.93 -4.86 13.56
CA SER A 66 12.84 -3.63 12.76
C SER A 66 12.96 -2.37 13.62
N LEU A 67 12.35 -2.38 14.81
CA LEU A 67 12.39 -1.27 15.74
C LEU A 67 13.72 -1.17 16.51
N SER A 68 14.43 -2.28 16.68
CA SER A 68 15.73 -2.32 17.38
C SER A 68 16.89 -1.90 16.50
N LEU A 69 16.94 -2.37 15.24
CA LEU A 69 18.02 -2.02 14.31
C LEU A 69 18.00 -0.53 13.96
N ARG A 70 16.81 0.08 13.89
CA ARG A 70 16.58 1.48 13.49
C ARG A 70 17.21 1.88 12.14
N ASN A 71 17.68 0.91 11.36
CA ASN A 71 18.07 1.09 9.97
C ASN A 71 16.82 1.05 9.10
N TRP A 72 16.08 2.15 9.11
CA TRP A 72 14.78 2.24 8.45
C TRP A 72 14.90 2.74 7.00
N PRO A 73 14.03 2.27 6.10
CA PRO A 73 13.95 2.83 4.76
C PRO A 73 13.58 4.32 4.84
N LYS A 74 13.95 5.08 3.81
CA LYS A 74 13.48 6.47 3.69
C LYS A 74 11.96 6.49 3.53
N PRO A 75 11.25 7.53 4.03
CA PRO A 75 9.83 7.70 3.76
C PRO A 75 9.56 7.68 2.25
N TYR A 76 8.56 6.90 1.82
CA TYR A 76 8.21 6.79 0.41
C TYR A 76 7.46 8.05 -0.03
N LYS A 77 8.13 8.92 -0.78
CA LYS A 77 7.59 10.19 -1.26
C LYS A 77 7.32 10.17 -2.76
N THR A 78 6.16 10.68 -3.14
CA THR A 78 5.82 10.98 -4.54
C THR A 78 6.24 12.40 -4.89
N THR A 79 6.61 12.63 -6.15
CA THR A 79 6.87 14.00 -6.63
C THR A 79 5.54 14.75 -6.81
N ALA A 80 5.48 15.99 -6.35
CA ALA A 80 4.32 16.86 -6.52
C ALA A 80 4.40 17.64 -7.85
N PRO A 81 3.26 17.90 -8.53
CA PRO A 81 1.95 17.36 -8.23
C PRO A 81 1.87 15.85 -8.55
N VAL A 82 1.08 15.11 -7.79
CA VAL A 82 0.92 13.66 -7.94
C VAL A 82 -0.44 13.34 -8.52
N THR A 83 -0.46 12.47 -9.54
CA THR A 83 -1.68 11.90 -10.09
C THR A 83 -1.88 10.48 -9.57
N PHE A 84 -2.98 10.27 -8.85
CA PHE A 84 -3.41 8.95 -8.41
C PHE A 84 -4.48 8.42 -9.38
N LYS A 85 -4.18 7.30 -10.03
CA LYS A 85 -5.00 6.67 -11.06
C LYS A 85 -5.48 5.30 -10.59
N VAL A 86 -6.77 5.05 -10.74
CA VAL A 86 -7.40 3.78 -10.40
C VAL A 86 -8.08 3.20 -11.63
N ASP A 87 -7.69 1.98 -11.97
CA ASP A 87 -8.36 1.14 -12.95
C ASP A 87 -9.37 0.25 -12.22
N LEU A 88 -10.65 0.51 -12.48
CA LEU A 88 -11.78 -0.19 -11.88
C LEU A 88 -11.99 -1.55 -12.54
N ALA A 89 -12.55 -2.48 -11.76
CA ALA A 89 -12.83 -3.85 -12.21
C ALA A 89 -13.88 -3.89 -13.33
N THR A 90 -14.90 -3.03 -13.25
CA THR A 90 -15.97 -2.89 -14.24
C THR A 90 -16.29 -1.41 -14.45
N PRO A 91 -16.86 -1.03 -15.61
CA PRO A 91 -17.32 0.34 -15.85
C PRO A 91 -18.41 0.80 -14.89
N ASP A 92 -19.26 -0.10 -14.40
CA ASP A 92 -20.37 0.27 -13.50
C ASP A 92 -19.88 0.90 -12.19
N HIS A 93 -18.71 0.47 -11.68
CA HIS A 93 -18.08 1.06 -10.50
C HIS A 93 -17.63 2.53 -10.71
N ALA A 94 -17.53 3.00 -11.96
CA ALA A 94 -17.19 4.38 -12.26
C ALA A 94 -18.27 5.34 -11.71
N SER A 95 -19.52 4.87 -11.63
CA SER A 95 -20.64 5.65 -11.11
C SER A 95 -20.47 6.10 -9.66
N ASP A 96 -19.77 5.31 -8.83
CA ASP A 96 -19.49 5.65 -7.42
C ASP A 96 -18.63 6.90 -7.25
N PHE A 97 -17.94 7.32 -8.32
CA PHE A 97 -17.03 8.45 -8.36
C PHE A 97 -17.58 9.68 -9.08
N MET A 98 -18.77 9.57 -9.69
CA MET A 98 -19.40 10.70 -10.37
C MET A 98 -19.73 11.83 -9.39
N GLY A 99 -19.46 13.07 -9.80
CA GLY A 99 -19.72 14.26 -9.00
C GLY A 99 -18.73 14.51 -7.85
N ARG A 100 -17.71 13.67 -7.66
CA ARG A 100 -16.69 13.90 -6.63
C ARG A 100 -15.72 15.00 -7.04
N THR A 101 -15.54 15.99 -6.16
CA THR A 101 -14.60 17.09 -6.37
C THR A 101 -13.17 16.56 -6.51
N GLY A 102 -12.50 16.96 -7.59
CA GLY A 102 -11.10 16.59 -7.86
C GLY A 102 -10.91 15.24 -8.55
N VAL A 103 -11.96 14.44 -8.72
CA VAL A 103 -11.91 13.18 -9.49
C VAL A 103 -12.37 13.42 -10.92
N ARG A 104 -11.62 12.88 -11.89
CA ARG A 104 -11.94 12.92 -13.32
C ARG A 104 -11.93 11.50 -13.90
N PHE A 105 -12.61 11.33 -15.03
CA PHE A 105 -12.63 10.08 -15.79
C PHE A 105 -11.69 10.20 -17.00
N GLU A 106 -10.77 9.24 -17.17
CA GLU A 106 -9.92 9.12 -18.37
C GLU A 106 -10.39 8.00 -19.31
N GLY A 107 -11.43 7.28 -18.92
CA GLY A 107 -11.99 6.18 -19.69
C GLY A 107 -13.16 5.54 -18.96
N PRO A 108 -13.79 4.50 -19.56
CA PRO A 108 -14.99 3.87 -19.00
C PRO A 108 -14.75 3.19 -17.65
N ARG A 109 -13.50 2.83 -17.33
CA ARG A 109 -13.11 2.18 -16.07
C ARG A 109 -11.92 2.85 -15.38
N THR A 110 -11.57 4.07 -15.78
CA THR A 110 -10.35 4.73 -15.28
C THR A 110 -10.72 6.07 -14.68
N VAL A 111 -10.46 6.19 -13.39
CA VAL A 111 -10.68 7.41 -12.60
C VAL A 111 -9.36 7.93 -12.07
N VAL A 112 -9.18 9.25 -12.09
CA VAL A 112 -7.94 9.91 -11.70
C VAL A 112 -8.20 11.10 -10.78
N SER A 113 -7.30 11.33 -9.85
CA SER A 113 -7.21 12.56 -9.05
C SER A 113 -5.79 13.10 -9.12
N THR A 114 -5.64 14.43 -9.18
CA THR A 114 -4.32 15.10 -9.13
C THR A 114 -4.33 16.14 -8.03
N ALA A 115 -3.29 16.12 -7.19
CA ALA A 115 -3.15 17.03 -6.06
C ALA A 115 -1.68 17.27 -5.70
N ASP A 116 -1.42 18.21 -4.78
CA ASP A 116 -0.06 18.54 -4.34
C ASP A 116 0.53 17.47 -3.41
N THR A 117 -0.31 16.65 -2.77
CA THR A 117 0.11 15.54 -1.92
C THR A 117 -0.63 14.26 -2.30
N PHE A 118 0.03 13.11 -2.08
CA PHE A 118 -0.61 11.81 -2.34
C PHE A 118 -1.83 11.62 -1.45
N TRP A 119 -1.78 12.09 -0.20
CA TRP A 119 -2.93 12.07 0.71
C TRP A 119 -4.12 12.80 0.11
N GLN A 120 -3.95 14.04 -0.36
CA GLN A 120 -5.06 14.80 -0.94
C GLN A 120 -5.62 14.12 -2.21
N ALA A 121 -4.76 13.58 -3.07
CA ALA A 121 -5.21 12.85 -4.26
C ALA A 121 -5.99 11.57 -3.89
N TRP A 122 -5.56 10.87 -2.84
CA TRP A 122 -6.25 9.70 -2.30
C TRP A 122 -7.57 10.06 -1.63
N ASP A 123 -7.59 11.11 -0.80
CA ASP A 123 -8.73 11.55 0.01
C ASP A 123 -9.96 11.92 -0.85
N GLN A 124 -9.71 12.56 -2.00
CA GLN A 124 -10.73 12.89 -3.00
C GLN A 124 -11.52 11.66 -3.52
N PHE A 125 -10.94 10.45 -3.42
CA PHE A 125 -11.60 9.21 -3.79
C PHE A 125 -12.49 8.60 -2.71
N TRP A 126 -12.40 8.99 -1.44
CA TRP A 126 -13.07 8.24 -0.35
C TRP A 126 -14.02 9.05 0.49
N TYR A 127 -13.76 10.34 0.69
CA TYR A 127 -14.65 11.17 1.48
C TYR A 127 -15.73 11.82 0.62
N ARG A 128 -16.98 11.64 1.06
CA ARG A 128 -18.14 12.38 0.58
C ARG A 128 -18.39 13.51 1.59
N ASN A 129 -18.34 14.75 1.14
CA ASN A 129 -18.98 15.85 1.87
C ASN A 129 -20.49 15.76 1.71
#